data_AF-A0A0G1T7E5-F1
#
_entry.id   AF-A0A0G1T7E5-F1
#
_cell.length_a   1.000
_cell.length_b   1.000
_cell.length_c   1.000
_cell.angle_alpha   90.00
_cell.angle_beta   90.00
_cell.angle_gamma   90.00
#
_symmetry.space_group_name_H-M   'P 1'
#
loop_
_entity.id
_entity.type
_entity.pdbx_description
1 polymer ?
#
loop_
_entity_poly.entity_id
_entity_poly.type
_entity_poly.pdbx_seq_one_letter_code
_entity_poly.pdbx_strand_id
1 'polypeptide(L)'
;MKQLLKIIAGVVVIVSLVVFVLTFRQANQEEDSMLNDLQYRTTLLADSFKESIRPSYLNNATSALQAVLDKFSNRERLLGLAVYGNQGDVFAVSAGLPSDLTLDPSIPERAMDSDSVEEDFLTTKNSGKVYILATPLHQEGKVMGALVVFQRANYIGDAINQIWRTNLLSLLIQAILFSIAIVLILRWIIFRPVLRLIEVIHQARAGHDIYDSNAVKSHGFFHPIAVEISKMSKNLIQARAAASEEARLRLDKVDSPWTEERLKEFMKGHLKERKIFVVSNREPYVHSKIKNEIQYAVPASGMITALDPIMRACGGLWIAHGSGNADKLVVDKNAKLMVPPDEPKYTLKRIWLAG
;
A
#
# COMPACT_ATOMS: atom_id res chain seq x y z
N MET A 1 -12.76 3.49 -1.52
CA MET A 1 -11.73 2.44 -1.54
C MET A 1 -10.50 2.78 -2.37
N LYS A 2 -10.63 3.23 -3.64
CA LYS A 2 -9.48 3.53 -4.52
C LYS A 2 -8.45 4.52 -3.91
N GLN A 3 -8.89 5.59 -3.24
CA GLN A 3 -7.98 6.56 -2.62
C GLN A 3 -7.20 5.97 -1.42
N LEU A 4 -7.82 5.06 -0.66
CA LEU A 4 -7.19 4.40 0.49
C LEU A 4 -6.07 3.47 0.01
N LEU A 5 -6.33 2.71 -1.05
CA LEU A 5 -5.35 1.85 -1.71
C LEU A 5 -4.13 2.64 -2.22
N LYS A 6 -4.34 3.85 -2.76
CA LYS A 6 -3.24 4.72 -3.21
C LYS A 6 -2.35 5.19 -2.07
N ILE A 7 -2.92 5.57 -0.93
CA ILE A 7 -2.16 6.02 0.25
C ILE A 7 -1.35 4.85 0.81
N ILE A 8 -1.98 3.68 0.98
CA ILE A 8 -1.29 2.47 1.47
C ILE A 8 -0.16 2.09 0.51
N ALA A 9 -0.42 2.05 -0.80
CA ALA A 9 0.59 1.75 -1.80
C ALA A 9 1.75 2.76 -1.75
N GLY A 10 1.47 4.05 -1.61
CA GLY A 10 2.49 5.10 -1.50
C GLY A 10 3.42 4.89 -0.29
N VAL A 11 2.85 4.63 0.88
CA VAL A 11 3.64 4.39 2.10
C VAL A 11 4.46 3.11 1.97
N VAL A 12 3.87 2.03 1.46
CA VAL A 12 4.58 0.75 1.25
C VAL A 12 5.75 0.94 0.28
N VAL A 13 5.56 1.65 -0.83
CA VAL A 13 6.64 1.92 -1.80
C VAL A 13 7.80 2.68 -1.16
N ILE A 14 7.51 3.73 -0.37
CA ILE A 14 8.55 4.52 0.31
C ILE A 14 9.33 3.65 1.30
N VAL A 15 8.62 2.88 2.15
CA VAL A 15 9.26 2.00 3.14
C VAL A 15 10.09 0.92 2.44
N SER A 16 9.54 0.29 1.40
CA SER A 16 10.24 -0.72 0.62
C SER A 16 11.52 -0.17 -0.02
N LEU A 17 11.48 1.05 -0.56
CA LEU A 17 12.65 1.69 -1.15
C LEU A 17 13.75 1.92 -0.10
N VAL A 18 13.39 2.43 1.07
CA VAL A 18 14.35 2.68 2.16
C VAL A 18 15.00 1.38 2.63
N VAL A 19 14.19 0.35 2.91
CA VAL A 19 14.70 -0.96 3.35
C VAL A 19 15.56 -1.61 2.28
N PHE A 20 15.16 -1.51 1.00
CA PHE A 20 15.94 -2.05 -0.12
C PHE A 20 17.31 -1.38 -0.22
N VAL A 21 17.37 -0.04 -0.18
CA VAL A 21 18.64 0.70 -0.24
C VAL A 21 19.55 0.35 0.93
N LEU A 22 19.01 0.26 2.15
CA LEU A 22 19.79 -0.14 3.33
C LEU A 22 20.29 -1.58 3.21
N THR A 23 19.44 -2.51 2.80
CA THR A 23 19.80 -3.93 2.60
C THR A 23 20.88 -4.08 1.53
N PHE A 24 20.75 -3.36 0.42
CA PHE A 24 21.71 -3.37 -0.66
C PHE A 24 23.08 -2.83 -0.21
N ARG A 25 23.09 -1.70 0.53
CA ARG A 25 24.34 -1.16 1.09
C ARG A 25 24.97 -2.12 2.09
N GLN A 26 24.16 -2.71 2.98
CA GLN A 26 24.64 -3.69 3.96
C GLN A 26 25.24 -4.93 3.27
N ALA A 27 24.55 -5.48 2.27
CA ALA A 27 25.02 -6.65 1.53
C ALA A 27 26.36 -6.38 0.84
N ASN A 28 26.50 -5.25 0.15
CA ASN A 28 27.74 -4.90 -0.54
C ASN A 28 28.89 -4.64 0.45
N GLN A 29 28.63 -3.94 1.55
CA GLN A 29 29.65 -3.69 2.58
C GLN A 29 30.14 -4.99 3.23
N GLU A 30 29.23 -5.91 3.51
CA GLU A 30 29.56 -7.21 4.09
C GLU A 30 30.35 -8.07 3.09
N GLU A 31 29.94 -8.07 1.82
CA GLU A 31 30.65 -8.76 0.73
C GLU A 31 32.08 -8.25 0.59
N ASP A 32 32.26 -6.93 0.48
CA ASP A 32 33.58 -6.30 0.36
C ASP A 32 34.45 -6.62 1.58
N SER A 33 33.88 -6.56 2.79
CA SER A 33 34.62 -6.88 4.02
C SER A 33 35.07 -8.35 4.04
N MET A 34 34.21 -9.28 3.65
CA MET A 34 34.54 -10.71 3.63
C MET A 34 35.55 -11.06 2.53
N LEU A 35 35.45 -10.42 1.37
CA LEU A 35 36.41 -10.59 0.27
C LEU A 35 37.79 -10.07 0.67
N ASN A 36 37.87 -8.87 1.26
CA ASN A 36 39.13 -8.30 1.73
C ASN A 36 39.77 -9.16 2.84
N ASP A 37 38.99 -9.66 3.81
CA ASP A 37 39.50 -10.56 4.85
C ASP A 37 39.99 -11.89 4.27
N LEU A 38 39.26 -12.45 3.29
CA LEU A 38 39.66 -13.66 2.57
C LEU A 38 40.97 -13.46 1.81
N GLN A 39 41.09 -12.39 1.03
CA GLN A 39 42.31 -12.03 0.28
C GLN A 39 43.51 -11.85 1.22
N TYR A 40 43.36 -11.03 2.24
CA TYR A 40 44.42 -10.73 3.21
C TYR A 40 44.90 -11.99 3.93
N ARG A 41 43.98 -12.81 4.46
CA ARG A 41 44.34 -14.07 5.13
C ARG A 41 44.97 -15.08 4.18
N THR A 42 44.48 -15.19 2.96
CA THR A 42 45.02 -16.15 1.98
C THR A 42 46.43 -15.76 1.57
N THR A 43 46.70 -14.47 1.38
CA THR A 43 48.04 -13.96 1.04
C THR A 43 49.04 -14.26 2.17
N LEU A 44 48.68 -13.97 3.43
CA LEU A 44 49.52 -14.29 4.58
C LEU A 44 49.79 -15.80 4.73
N LEU A 45 48.77 -16.63 4.47
CA LEU A 45 48.92 -18.09 4.47
C LEU A 45 49.85 -18.55 3.34
N ALA A 46 49.68 -18.02 2.13
CA ALA A 46 50.51 -18.35 0.98
C ALA A 46 51.97 -17.97 1.21
N ASP A 47 52.25 -16.78 1.75
CA ASP A 47 53.61 -16.35 2.11
C ASP A 47 54.23 -17.26 3.17
N SER A 48 53.47 -17.58 4.22
CA SER A 48 53.91 -18.49 5.28
C SER A 48 54.21 -19.90 4.75
N PHE A 49 53.37 -20.41 3.85
CA PHE A 49 53.59 -21.71 3.21
C PHE A 49 54.75 -21.66 2.24
N LYS A 50 54.87 -20.62 1.41
CA LYS A 50 56.00 -20.40 0.49
C LYS A 50 57.33 -20.49 1.22
N GLU A 51 57.44 -19.86 2.40
CA GLU A 51 58.65 -19.95 3.23
C GLU A 51 58.89 -21.38 3.75
N SER A 52 57.84 -22.06 4.20
CA SER A 52 57.90 -23.42 4.76
C SER A 52 58.26 -24.49 3.71
N ILE A 53 57.72 -24.38 2.49
CA ILE A 53 57.93 -25.38 1.43
C ILE A 53 59.21 -25.16 0.63
N ARG A 54 59.79 -23.96 0.66
CA ARG A 54 60.97 -23.60 -0.15
C ARG A 54 62.12 -24.61 -0.01
N PRO A 55 62.55 -25.05 1.20
CA PRO A 55 63.65 -26.00 1.32
C PRO A 55 63.33 -27.37 0.71
N SER A 56 62.09 -27.85 0.85
CA SER A 56 61.66 -29.15 0.29
C SER A 56 61.51 -29.09 -1.22
N TYR A 57 61.05 -27.95 -1.75
CA TYR A 57 60.94 -27.72 -3.18
C TYR A 57 62.31 -27.63 -3.87
N LEU A 58 63.24 -26.86 -3.32
CA LEU A 58 64.60 -26.70 -3.87
C LEU A 58 65.40 -28.02 -3.92
N ASN A 59 65.15 -28.92 -2.96
CA ASN A 59 65.83 -30.21 -2.89
C ASN A 59 65.10 -31.32 -3.67
N ASN A 60 64.04 -30.99 -4.45
CA ASN A 60 63.17 -31.96 -5.13
C ASN A 60 62.64 -33.07 -4.20
N ALA A 61 62.45 -32.75 -2.91
CA ALA A 61 62.00 -33.70 -1.89
C ALA A 61 60.47 -33.82 -1.93
N THR A 62 59.95 -34.45 -2.98
CA THR A 62 58.51 -34.61 -3.26
C THR A 62 57.73 -35.21 -2.10
N SER A 63 58.29 -36.23 -1.42
CA SER A 63 57.64 -36.85 -0.25
C SER A 63 57.53 -35.93 0.96
N ALA A 64 58.55 -35.11 1.22
CA ALA A 64 58.54 -34.13 2.31
C ALA A 64 57.57 -32.98 2.00
N LEU A 65 57.58 -32.51 0.75
CA LEU A 65 56.65 -31.48 0.26
C LEU A 65 55.21 -31.95 0.40
N GLN A 66 54.90 -33.17 -0.06
CA GLN A 66 53.58 -33.77 0.06
C GLN A 66 53.12 -33.86 1.52
N ALA A 67 53.98 -34.31 2.43
CA ALA A 67 53.65 -34.38 3.86
C ALA A 67 53.36 -33.01 4.49
N VAL A 68 54.06 -31.96 4.04
CA VAL A 68 53.77 -30.59 4.47
C VAL A 68 52.41 -30.13 3.92
N LEU A 69 52.16 -30.30 2.61
CA LEU A 69 50.89 -29.92 1.98
C LEU A 69 49.69 -30.65 2.62
N ASP A 70 49.82 -31.94 2.88
CA ASP A 70 48.77 -32.78 3.47
C ASP A 70 48.45 -32.38 4.91
N LYS A 71 49.46 -31.96 5.69
CA LYS A 71 49.28 -31.54 7.10
C LYS A 71 48.34 -30.32 7.23
N PHE A 72 48.37 -29.45 6.23
CA PHE A 72 47.58 -28.22 6.21
C PHE A 72 46.28 -28.37 5.41
N SER A 73 46.13 -29.44 4.64
CA SER A 73 44.90 -29.73 3.90
C SER A 73 43.66 -29.83 4.79
N ASN A 74 42.52 -29.42 4.23
CA ASN A 74 41.19 -29.58 4.83
C ASN A 74 41.04 -29.00 6.24
N ARG A 75 41.78 -27.92 6.56
CA ARG A 75 41.63 -27.15 7.80
C ARG A 75 40.80 -25.90 7.56
N GLU A 76 39.75 -25.73 8.35
CA GLU A 76 38.84 -24.59 8.32
C GLU A 76 38.22 -24.35 6.92
N ARG A 77 38.68 -23.31 6.22
CA ARG A 77 38.20 -22.89 4.90
C ARG A 77 39.16 -23.26 3.77
N LEU A 78 40.32 -23.85 4.08
CA LEU A 78 41.29 -24.29 3.09
C LEU A 78 40.84 -25.61 2.47
N LEU A 79 40.58 -25.61 1.17
CA LEU A 79 40.25 -26.81 0.39
C LEU A 79 41.51 -27.63 0.09
N GLY A 80 42.62 -26.94 -0.16
CA GLY A 80 43.90 -27.57 -0.42
C GLY A 80 44.94 -26.61 -0.96
N LEU A 81 46.11 -27.18 -1.24
CA LEU A 81 47.30 -26.53 -1.75
C LEU A 81 47.81 -27.33 -2.95
N ALA A 82 48.31 -26.65 -3.98
CA ALA A 82 48.99 -27.30 -5.09
C ALA A 82 50.29 -26.55 -5.40
N VAL A 83 51.32 -27.29 -5.79
CA VAL A 83 52.59 -26.73 -6.26
C VAL A 83 52.73 -27.08 -7.72
N TYR A 84 52.91 -26.07 -8.56
CA TYR A 84 53.11 -26.18 -10.00
C TYR A 84 54.59 -26.00 -10.33
N GLY A 85 55.08 -26.74 -11.31
CA GLY A 85 56.39 -26.57 -11.93
C GLY A 85 56.40 -25.43 -12.96
N ASN A 86 57.56 -25.18 -13.55
CA ASN A 86 57.79 -24.11 -14.52
C ASN A 86 57.05 -24.29 -15.86
N GLN A 87 56.50 -25.47 -16.13
CA GLN A 87 55.75 -25.78 -17.35
C GLN A 87 54.23 -25.82 -17.12
N GLY A 88 53.75 -25.39 -15.95
CA GLY A 88 52.33 -25.49 -15.57
C GLY A 88 51.92 -26.92 -15.19
N ASP A 89 52.88 -27.83 -15.05
CA ASP A 89 52.65 -29.19 -14.58
C ASP A 89 52.50 -29.22 -13.05
N VAL A 90 51.60 -30.06 -12.56
CA VAL A 90 51.33 -30.20 -11.13
C VAL A 90 52.42 -31.06 -10.48
N PHE A 91 53.26 -30.45 -9.65
CA PHE A 91 54.38 -31.11 -8.96
C PHE A 91 53.95 -31.83 -7.68
N ALA A 92 53.03 -31.22 -6.90
CA ALA A 92 52.48 -31.82 -5.68
C ALA A 92 51.10 -31.22 -5.36
N VAL A 93 50.21 -32.01 -4.76
CA VAL A 93 48.83 -31.58 -4.41
C VAL A 93 48.44 -32.14 -3.06
N SER A 94 47.92 -31.31 -2.18
CA SER A 94 47.42 -31.73 -0.87
C SER A 94 46.26 -32.73 -0.97
N ALA A 95 46.21 -33.71 -0.07
CA ALA A 95 45.17 -34.71 0.03
C ALA A 95 43.78 -34.08 0.19
N GLY A 96 42.81 -34.48 -0.64
CA GLY A 96 41.42 -34.00 -0.57
C GLY A 96 41.10 -32.78 -1.43
N LEU A 97 42.07 -32.22 -2.16
CA LEU A 97 41.78 -31.22 -3.19
C LEU A 97 41.00 -31.87 -4.35
N PRO A 98 39.81 -31.35 -4.70
CA PRO A 98 39.05 -31.82 -5.86
C PRO A 98 39.85 -31.66 -7.16
N SER A 99 39.93 -32.73 -7.96
CA SER A 99 40.76 -32.76 -9.17
C SER A 99 40.28 -31.84 -10.28
N ASP A 100 39.03 -31.37 -10.21
CA ASP A 100 38.45 -30.38 -11.13
C ASP A 100 39.04 -28.97 -10.95
N LEU A 101 39.62 -28.68 -9.78
CA LEU A 101 40.23 -27.38 -9.48
C LEU A 101 41.66 -27.24 -10.00
N THR A 102 42.34 -28.36 -10.30
CA THR A 102 43.73 -28.37 -10.81
C THR A 102 43.82 -28.54 -12.33
N LEU A 103 42.69 -28.58 -13.03
CA LEU A 103 42.64 -28.78 -14.50
C LEU A 103 43.00 -27.52 -15.29
N ASP A 104 42.86 -26.34 -14.69
CA ASP A 104 43.13 -25.06 -15.33
C ASP A 104 44.41 -24.42 -14.75
N PRO A 105 45.54 -24.50 -15.47
CA PRO A 105 46.80 -23.92 -15.03
C PRO A 105 46.91 -22.42 -15.37
N SER A 106 45.87 -21.78 -15.93
CA SER A 106 45.97 -20.39 -16.40
C SER A 106 46.35 -19.38 -15.32
N ILE A 107 45.95 -19.62 -14.06
CA ILE A 107 46.23 -18.72 -12.94
C ILE A 107 47.68 -18.90 -12.44
N PRO A 108 48.16 -20.12 -12.14
CA PRO A 108 49.58 -20.32 -11.83
C PRO A 108 50.51 -19.91 -12.97
N GLU A 109 50.14 -20.13 -14.24
CA GLU A 109 50.91 -19.66 -15.40
C GLU A 109 51.02 -18.12 -15.41
N ARG A 110 49.91 -17.39 -15.26
CA ARG A 110 49.94 -15.93 -15.16
C ARG A 110 50.80 -15.43 -14.00
N ALA A 111 50.74 -16.10 -12.85
CA ALA A 111 51.55 -15.73 -11.68
C ALA A 111 53.05 -15.94 -11.94
N MET A 112 53.42 -17.02 -12.64
CA MET A 112 54.80 -17.30 -13.01
C MET A 112 55.33 -16.34 -14.09
N ASP A 113 54.52 -16.05 -15.11
CA ASP A 113 54.89 -15.17 -16.23
C ASP A 113 55.02 -13.70 -15.81
N SER A 114 54.13 -13.23 -14.93
CA SER A 114 54.14 -11.85 -14.41
C SER A 114 55.11 -11.63 -13.26
N ASP A 115 55.66 -12.72 -12.70
CA ASP A 115 56.39 -12.71 -11.43
C ASP A 115 55.65 -11.95 -10.30
N SER A 116 54.33 -12.17 -10.21
CA SER A 116 53.47 -11.48 -9.26
C SER A 116 52.40 -12.42 -8.69
N VAL A 117 51.80 -12.02 -7.56
CA VAL A 117 50.71 -12.78 -6.95
C VAL A 117 49.45 -12.56 -7.76
N GLU A 118 48.85 -13.65 -8.25
CA GLU A 118 47.60 -13.61 -9.01
C GLU A 118 46.48 -14.26 -8.20
N GLU A 119 45.28 -13.71 -8.33
CA GLU A 119 44.09 -14.16 -7.60
C GLU A 119 42.87 -14.24 -8.53
N ASP A 120 41.96 -15.16 -8.26
CA ASP A 120 40.72 -15.31 -9.02
C ASP A 120 39.64 -16.08 -8.23
N PHE A 121 38.44 -16.18 -8.80
CA PHE A 121 37.36 -17.02 -8.31
C PHE A 121 36.96 -18.08 -9.34
N LEU A 122 37.07 -19.34 -8.94
CA LEU A 122 36.58 -20.47 -9.71
C LEU A 122 35.20 -20.87 -9.23
N THR A 123 34.30 -21.19 -10.16
CA THR A 123 32.98 -21.75 -9.83
C THR A 123 32.90 -23.16 -10.39
N THR A 124 32.84 -24.15 -9.50
CA THR A 124 32.66 -25.56 -9.86
C THR A 124 31.34 -26.11 -9.30
N LYS A 125 30.78 -27.13 -9.97
CA LYS A 125 29.58 -27.84 -9.53
C LYS A 125 29.77 -28.56 -8.19
N ASN A 126 30.97 -29.08 -7.90
CA ASN A 126 31.21 -29.91 -6.71
C ASN A 126 31.67 -29.10 -5.50
N SER A 127 32.51 -28.08 -5.69
CA SER A 127 33.08 -27.28 -4.60
C SER A 127 32.42 -25.92 -4.40
N GLY A 128 31.61 -25.46 -5.37
CA GLY A 128 30.99 -24.13 -5.37
C GLY A 128 31.95 -23.03 -5.80
N LYS A 129 31.80 -21.83 -5.21
CA LYS A 129 32.67 -20.67 -5.38
C LYS A 129 33.95 -20.89 -4.56
N VAL A 130 35.08 -21.00 -5.26
CA VAL A 130 36.41 -21.23 -4.70
C VAL A 130 37.27 -20.03 -5.01
N TYR A 131 37.97 -19.53 -4.00
CA TYR A 131 39.00 -18.51 -4.15
C TYR A 131 40.34 -19.19 -4.38
N ILE A 132 41.05 -18.76 -5.41
CA ILE A 132 42.36 -19.28 -5.80
C ILE A 132 43.38 -18.15 -5.76
N LEU A 133 44.52 -18.42 -5.14
CA LEU A 133 45.63 -17.48 -5.06
C LEU A 133 46.92 -18.21 -5.44
N ALA A 134 47.63 -17.69 -6.44
CA ALA A 134 48.87 -18.24 -6.96
C ALA A 134 50.04 -17.31 -6.63
N THR A 135 51.07 -17.86 -5.98
CA THR A 135 52.28 -17.14 -5.58
C THR A 135 53.50 -17.78 -6.25
N PRO A 136 54.29 -17.03 -7.04
CA PRO A 136 55.46 -17.58 -7.72
C PRO A 136 56.53 -18.03 -6.72
N LEU A 137 57.22 -19.13 -7.03
CA LEU A 137 58.32 -19.70 -6.27
C LEU A 137 59.65 -19.42 -6.97
N HIS A 138 60.62 -18.93 -6.20
CA HIS A 138 61.90 -18.48 -6.72
C HIS A 138 63.06 -19.38 -6.29
N GLN A 139 64.01 -19.58 -7.20
CA GLN A 139 65.33 -20.17 -6.93
C GLN A 139 66.39 -19.30 -7.59
N GLU A 140 67.37 -18.81 -6.80
CA GLU A 140 68.48 -17.97 -7.31
C GLU A 140 68.02 -16.78 -8.19
N GLY A 141 66.84 -16.21 -7.89
CA GLY A 141 66.27 -15.07 -8.63
C GLY A 141 65.50 -15.44 -9.90
N LYS A 142 65.26 -16.73 -10.19
CA LYS A 142 64.40 -17.19 -11.30
C LYS A 142 63.12 -17.83 -10.77
N VAL A 143 62.01 -17.62 -11.48
CA VAL A 143 60.74 -18.30 -11.22
C VAL A 143 60.86 -19.76 -11.66
N MET A 144 60.63 -20.68 -10.73
CA MET A 144 60.74 -22.13 -10.97
C MET A 144 59.39 -22.85 -10.92
N GLY A 145 58.36 -22.19 -10.39
CA GLY A 145 57.05 -22.77 -10.17
C GLY A 145 56.11 -21.79 -9.48
N ALA A 146 54.94 -22.26 -9.07
CA ALA A 146 53.99 -21.49 -8.27
C ALA A 146 53.37 -22.34 -7.17
N LEU A 147 53.20 -21.75 -5.99
CA LEU A 147 52.34 -22.27 -4.93
C LEU A 147 50.93 -21.73 -5.14
N VAL A 148 49.95 -22.61 -5.20
CA VAL A 148 48.54 -22.26 -5.37
C VAL A 148 47.76 -22.69 -4.13
N VAL A 149 46.99 -21.75 -3.59
CA VAL A 149 46.15 -21.93 -2.41
C VAL A 149 44.69 -21.88 -2.83
N PHE A 150 43.91 -22.92 -2.48
CA PHE A 150 42.48 -23.00 -2.77
C PHE A 150 41.66 -22.87 -1.49
N GLN A 151 40.80 -21.85 -1.41
CA GLN A 151 39.91 -21.63 -0.28
C GLN A 151 38.44 -21.64 -0.68
N ARG A 152 37.57 -22.14 0.20
CA ARG A 152 36.13 -22.14 -0.03
C ARG A 152 35.56 -20.73 0.21
N ALA A 153 34.87 -20.17 -0.78
CA ALA A 153 34.24 -18.84 -0.72
C ALA A 153 32.70 -18.87 -0.71
N ASN A 154 32.08 -20.07 -0.69
CA ASN A 154 30.61 -20.23 -0.65
C ASN A 154 29.95 -19.44 0.49
N TYR A 155 30.62 -19.37 1.64
CA TYR A 155 30.11 -18.72 2.84
C TYR A 155 29.80 -17.22 2.62
N ILE A 156 30.50 -16.55 1.69
CA ILE A 156 30.25 -15.15 1.36
C ILE A 156 28.88 -15.03 0.69
N GLY A 157 28.62 -15.86 -0.32
CA GLY A 157 27.33 -15.92 -1.00
C GLY A 157 26.19 -16.34 -0.06
N ASP A 158 26.44 -17.31 0.82
CA ASP A 158 25.46 -17.78 1.82
C ASP A 158 25.10 -16.66 2.81
N ALA A 159 26.09 -15.89 3.28
CA ALA A 159 25.88 -14.75 4.18
C ALA A 159 25.07 -13.63 3.51
N ILE A 160 25.41 -13.26 2.27
CA ILE A 160 24.68 -12.25 1.50
C ILE A 160 23.23 -12.69 1.27
N ASN A 161 23.02 -13.95 0.86
CA ASN A 161 21.68 -14.49 0.66
C ASN A 161 20.88 -14.51 1.96
N GLN A 162 21.52 -14.80 3.10
CA GLN A 162 20.87 -14.73 4.41
C GLN A 162 20.44 -13.30 4.75
N ILE A 163 21.29 -12.29 4.51
CA ILE A 163 20.95 -10.87 4.69
C ILE A 163 19.71 -10.50 3.86
N TRP A 164 19.68 -10.88 2.59
CA TRP A 164 18.52 -10.64 1.72
C TRP A 164 17.26 -11.33 2.22
N ARG A 165 17.33 -12.61 2.58
CA ARG A 165 16.17 -13.38 3.06
C ARG A 165 15.60 -12.80 4.35
N THR A 166 16.44 -12.49 5.33
CA THR A 166 15.99 -11.92 6.60
C THR A 166 15.38 -10.54 6.39
N ASN A 167 16.04 -9.65 5.65
CA ASN A 167 15.52 -8.30 5.42
C ASN A 167 14.25 -8.28 4.58
N LEU A 168 14.12 -9.16 3.58
CA LEU A 168 12.91 -9.25 2.75
C LEU A 168 11.71 -9.78 3.57
N LEU A 169 11.92 -10.75 4.44
CA LEU A 169 10.89 -11.23 5.37
C LEU A 169 10.48 -10.13 6.35
N SER A 170 11.44 -9.40 6.92
CA SER A 170 11.16 -8.25 7.77
C SER A 170 10.39 -7.15 7.05
N LEU A 171 10.72 -6.86 5.78
CA LEU A 171 9.98 -5.91 4.93
C LEU A 171 8.52 -6.33 4.74
N LEU A 172 8.28 -7.62 4.49
CA LEU A 172 6.92 -8.16 4.33
C LEU A 172 6.11 -7.95 5.62
N ILE A 173 6.68 -8.29 6.78
CA ILE A 173 6.04 -8.09 8.09
C ILE A 173 5.74 -6.60 8.33
N GLN A 174 6.71 -5.71 8.06
CA GLN A 174 6.53 -4.26 8.20
C GLN A 174 5.42 -3.73 7.28
N ALA A 175 5.37 -4.17 6.01
CA ALA A 175 4.34 -3.76 5.07
C ALA A 175 2.93 -4.16 5.55
N ILE A 176 2.77 -5.37 6.11
CA ILE A 176 1.51 -5.80 6.72
C ILE A 176 1.17 -4.92 7.93
N LEU A 177 2.13 -4.68 8.82
CA LEU A 177 1.94 -3.85 10.02
C LEU A 177 1.51 -2.42 9.67
N PHE A 178 2.19 -1.78 8.72
CA PHE A 178 1.82 -0.45 8.24
C PHE A 178 0.45 -0.43 7.58
N SER A 179 0.12 -1.45 6.77
CA SER A 179 -1.21 -1.55 6.15
C SER A 179 -2.32 -1.62 7.21
N ILE A 180 -2.14 -2.47 8.23
CA ILE A 180 -3.08 -2.58 9.36
C ILE A 180 -3.18 -1.26 10.13
N ALA A 181 -2.04 -0.64 10.46
CA ALA A 181 -2.00 0.63 11.18
C ALA A 181 -2.72 1.75 10.41
N ILE A 182 -2.46 1.85 9.10
CA ILE A 182 -3.11 2.83 8.21
C ILE A 182 -4.63 2.59 8.19
N VAL A 183 -5.09 1.34 8.06
CA VAL A 183 -6.52 1.00 8.09
C VAL A 183 -7.16 1.37 9.43
N LEU A 184 -6.50 1.07 10.56
CA LEU A 184 -6.97 1.42 11.90
C LEU A 184 -7.08 2.94 12.09
N ILE A 185 -6.03 3.68 11.73
CA ILE A 185 -5.99 5.14 11.76
C ILE A 185 -7.15 5.71 10.95
N LEU A 186 -7.31 5.29 9.69
CA LEU A 186 -8.39 5.78 8.85
C LEU A 186 -9.77 5.46 9.44
N ARG A 187 -9.96 4.23 9.94
CA ARG A 187 -11.24 3.79 10.50
C ARG A 187 -11.62 4.56 11.77
N TRP A 188 -10.66 4.83 12.65
CA TRP A 188 -10.93 5.43 13.96
C TRP A 188 -10.85 6.96 13.94
N ILE A 189 -9.85 7.53 13.26
CA ILE A 189 -9.58 8.97 13.24
C ILE A 189 -10.38 9.69 12.15
N ILE A 190 -10.58 9.11 10.97
CA ILE A 190 -11.27 9.80 9.86
C ILE A 190 -12.74 9.38 9.73
N PHE A 191 -13.01 8.09 9.59
CA PHE A 191 -14.37 7.61 9.28
C PHE A 191 -15.39 7.93 10.40
N ARG A 192 -15.04 7.69 11.67
CA ARG A 192 -15.96 7.93 12.78
C ARG A 192 -16.37 9.41 12.91
N PRO A 193 -15.47 10.41 12.91
CA PRO A 193 -15.86 11.81 12.98
C PRO A 193 -16.64 12.28 11.76
N VAL A 194 -16.28 11.83 10.55
CA VAL A 194 -17.00 12.21 9.31
C VAL A 194 -18.46 11.78 9.35
N LEU A 195 -18.77 10.58 9.84
CA LEU A 195 -20.16 10.13 9.99
C LEU A 195 -20.95 11.02 10.95
N ARG A 196 -20.33 11.51 12.03
CA ARG A 196 -21.00 12.46 12.96
C ARG A 196 -21.27 13.81 12.31
N LEU A 197 -20.38 14.31 11.44
CA LEU A 197 -20.61 15.56 10.70
C LEU A 197 -21.81 15.45 9.76
N ILE A 198 -22.00 14.30 9.12
CA ILE A 198 -23.17 14.06 8.26
C ILE A 198 -24.45 14.15 9.08
N GLU A 199 -24.45 13.60 10.30
CA GLU A 199 -25.59 13.68 11.21
C GLU A 199 -25.91 15.12 11.62
N VAL A 200 -24.89 15.94 11.91
CA VAL A 200 -25.05 17.39 12.18
C VAL A 200 -25.70 18.11 11.01
N ILE A 201 -25.26 17.84 9.76
CA ILE A 201 -25.85 18.44 8.56
C ILE A 201 -27.30 18.00 8.38
N HIS A 202 -27.61 16.73 8.65
CA HIS A 202 -28.96 16.21 8.50
C HIS A 202 -29.92 16.80 9.56
N GLN A 203 -29.47 16.93 10.82
CA GLN A 203 -30.25 17.58 11.88
C GLN A 203 -30.44 19.07 11.61
N ALA A 204 -29.40 19.75 11.13
CA ALA A 204 -29.44 21.14 10.70
C ALA A 204 -30.48 21.39 9.59
N ARG A 205 -30.54 20.50 8.60
CA ARG A 205 -31.54 20.57 7.50
C ARG A 205 -32.96 20.29 7.99
N ALA A 206 -33.11 19.43 9.00
CA ALA A 206 -34.40 19.09 9.59
C ALA A 206 -34.97 20.19 10.51
N GLY A 207 -34.21 21.24 10.82
CA GLY A 207 -34.66 22.36 11.67
C GLY A 207 -34.68 22.02 13.16
N HIS A 208 -34.00 20.96 13.58
CA HIS A 208 -33.82 20.64 15.00
C HIS A 208 -32.67 21.45 15.61
N ASP A 209 -32.80 21.84 16.87
CA ASP A 209 -31.76 22.54 17.60
C ASP A 209 -30.49 21.67 17.72
N ILE A 210 -29.46 22.05 16.98
CA ILE A 210 -28.15 21.36 16.92
C ILE A 210 -27.41 21.43 18.27
N TYR A 211 -27.86 22.29 19.17
CA TYR A 211 -27.20 22.64 20.43
C TYR A 211 -27.15 21.49 21.46
N ASP A 212 -28.06 20.51 21.35
CA ASP A 212 -28.09 19.37 22.28
C ASP A 212 -27.34 18.13 21.74
N SER A 213 -26.73 18.24 20.55
CA SER A 213 -25.97 17.14 20.01
C SER A 213 -24.57 17.10 20.63
N ASN A 214 -24.25 16.01 21.34
CA ASN A 214 -22.88 15.59 21.66
C ASN A 214 -21.95 15.50 20.42
N ALA A 215 -22.47 15.74 19.21
CA ALA A 215 -21.74 15.84 17.96
C ALA A 215 -20.84 17.10 17.86
N VAL A 216 -21.23 18.25 18.44
CA VAL A 216 -20.41 19.48 18.37
C VAL A 216 -19.31 19.51 19.43
N LYS A 217 -19.49 18.82 20.57
CA LYS A 217 -18.48 18.70 21.64
C LYS A 217 -17.29 17.77 21.32
N SER A 218 -17.16 17.33 20.07
CA SER A 218 -16.07 16.47 19.62
C SER A 218 -14.74 17.24 19.57
N HIS A 219 -13.78 16.90 20.45
CA HIS A 219 -12.37 17.37 20.47
C HIS A 219 -11.53 16.93 19.25
N GLY A 220 -12.08 16.94 18.03
CA GLY A 220 -11.43 16.44 16.83
C GLY A 220 -11.02 17.54 15.84
N PHE A 221 -10.15 17.17 14.88
CA PHE A 221 -9.68 18.02 13.78
C PHE A 221 -10.81 18.75 13.02
N PHE A 222 -12.02 18.18 12.97
CA PHE A 222 -13.18 18.74 12.26
C PHE A 222 -14.07 19.67 13.10
N HIS A 223 -13.73 19.94 14.36
CA HIS A 223 -14.52 20.80 15.23
C HIS A 223 -14.83 22.20 14.65
N PRO A 224 -13.86 22.93 14.05
CA PRO A 224 -14.12 24.27 13.50
C PRO A 224 -15.20 24.24 12.40
N ILE A 225 -15.18 23.22 11.55
CA ILE A 225 -16.15 23.04 10.47
C ILE A 225 -17.55 22.76 11.04
N ALA A 226 -17.65 21.93 12.08
CA ALA A 226 -18.92 21.64 12.74
C ALA A 226 -19.54 22.91 13.36
N VAL A 227 -18.71 23.74 14.00
CA VAL A 227 -19.14 25.02 14.58
C VAL A 227 -19.65 25.97 13.49
N GLU A 228 -18.93 26.10 12.38
CA GLU A 228 -19.34 27.00 11.30
C GLU A 228 -20.66 26.57 10.64
N ILE A 229 -20.84 25.26 10.39
CA ILE A 229 -22.08 24.71 9.83
C ILE A 229 -23.26 24.96 10.77
N SER A 230 -23.08 24.78 12.08
CA SER A 230 -24.16 25.01 13.06
C SER A 230 -24.58 26.49 13.14
N LYS A 231 -23.62 27.42 13.06
CA LYS A 231 -23.92 28.87 12.97
C LYS A 231 -24.71 29.20 11.70
N MET A 232 -24.28 28.69 10.56
CA MET A 232 -24.96 28.94 9.28
C MET A 232 -26.40 28.40 9.30
N SER A 233 -26.60 27.18 9.82
CA SER A 233 -27.94 26.61 9.99
C SER A 233 -28.82 27.48 10.89
N LYS A 234 -28.31 27.94 12.03
CA LYS A 234 -29.03 28.84 12.93
C LYS A 234 -29.45 30.13 12.24
N ASN A 235 -28.54 30.77 11.51
CA ASN A 235 -28.85 31.99 10.75
C ASN A 235 -29.93 31.74 9.69
N LEU A 236 -29.88 30.59 8.99
CA LEU A 236 -30.91 30.22 8.01
C LEU A 236 -32.28 29.96 8.65
N ILE A 237 -32.33 29.28 9.80
CA ILE A 237 -33.56 29.05 10.55
C ILE A 237 -34.16 30.39 11.00
N GLN A 238 -33.33 31.29 11.54
CA GLN A 238 -33.76 32.62 11.95
C GLN A 238 -34.25 33.47 10.76
N ALA A 239 -33.53 33.46 9.64
CA ALA A 239 -33.94 34.17 8.43
C ALA A 239 -35.28 33.66 7.88
N ARG A 240 -35.50 32.33 7.88
CA ARG A 240 -36.79 31.73 7.50
C ARG A 240 -37.91 32.11 8.45
N ALA A 241 -37.66 32.11 9.76
CA ALA A 241 -38.65 32.52 10.75
C ALA A 241 -39.06 33.99 10.54
N ALA A 242 -38.08 34.89 10.39
CA ALA A 242 -38.34 36.30 10.10
C ALA A 242 -39.13 36.50 8.79
N ALA A 243 -38.73 35.81 7.71
CA ALA A 243 -39.45 35.85 6.43
C ALA A 243 -40.89 35.33 6.54
N SER A 244 -41.12 34.27 7.34
CA SER A 244 -42.47 33.73 7.56
C SER A 244 -43.35 34.70 8.35
N GLU A 245 -42.80 35.42 9.32
CA GLU A 245 -43.52 36.42 10.09
C GLU A 245 -43.86 37.65 9.23
N GLU A 246 -42.92 38.10 8.39
CA GLU A 246 -43.16 39.15 7.40
C GLU A 246 -44.22 38.74 6.37
N ALA A 247 -44.20 37.49 5.88
CA ALA A 247 -45.22 36.95 4.99
C ALA A 247 -46.60 36.91 5.68
N ARG A 248 -46.66 36.51 6.96
CA ARG A 248 -47.90 36.52 7.76
C ARG A 248 -48.49 37.93 7.86
N LEU A 249 -47.67 38.94 8.15
CA LEU A 249 -48.09 40.35 8.21
C LEU A 249 -48.52 40.91 6.85
N ARG A 250 -48.02 40.37 5.75
CA ARG A 250 -48.39 40.75 4.37
C ARG A 250 -49.63 40.04 3.83
N LEU A 251 -50.18 39.04 4.52
CA LEU A 251 -51.41 38.35 4.09
C LEU A 251 -52.59 39.32 3.93
N ASP A 252 -52.67 40.35 4.78
CA ASP A 252 -53.74 41.35 4.79
C ASP A 252 -53.64 42.38 3.63
N LYS A 253 -52.56 42.35 2.84
CA LYS A 253 -52.36 43.26 1.68
C LYS A 253 -52.61 42.53 0.37
N VAL A 254 -53.63 42.98 -0.37
CA VAL A 254 -54.13 42.35 -1.61
C VAL A 254 -53.10 42.38 -2.75
N ASP A 255 -52.20 43.37 -2.80
CA ASP A 255 -51.32 43.64 -3.97
C ASP A 255 -49.90 43.03 -3.92
N SER A 256 -49.60 42.18 -2.94
CA SER A 256 -48.27 41.54 -2.87
C SER A 256 -48.18 40.30 -3.79
N PRO A 257 -47.02 39.97 -4.39
CA PRO A 257 -46.85 38.72 -5.14
C PRO A 257 -46.99 37.47 -4.25
N TRP A 258 -47.38 36.33 -4.84
CA TRP A 258 -47.48 35.04 -4.14
C TRP A 258 -46.10 34.37 -4.02
N THR A 259 -45.66 34.10 -2.78
CA THR A 259 -44.45 33.31 -2.46
C THR A 259 -44.84 31.98 -1.80
N GLU A 260 -43.93 31.00 -1.78
CA GLU A 260 -44.16 29.68 -1.15
C GLU A 260 -44.54 29.82 0.33
N GLU A 261 -43.85 30.71 1.06
CA GLU A 261 -44.11 30.98 2.48
C GLU A 261 -45.47 31.62 2.71
N ARG A 262 -45.88 32.56 1.86
CA ARG A 262 -47.19 33.22 1.96
C ARG A 262 -48.32 32.26 1.65
N LEU A 263 -48.18 31.43 0.61
CA LEU A 263 -49.16 30.39 0.28
C LEU A 263 -49.31 29.39 1.43
N LYS A 264 -48.19 28.99 2.04
CA LYS A 264 -48.18 28.09 3.20
C LYS A 264 -48.97 28.66 4.38
N GLU A 265 -48.70 29.91 4.76
CA GLU A 265 -49.39 30.55 5.88
C GLU A 265 -50.87 30.85 5.56
N PHE A 266 -51.17 31.30 4.34
CA PHE A 266 -52.55 31.49 3.86
C PHE A 266 -53.38 30.20 3.98
N MET A 267 -52.82 29.09 3.47
CA MET A 267 -53.49 27.79 3.51
C MET A 267 -53.63 27.24 4.92
N LYS A 268 -52.62 27.41 5.80
CA LYS A 268 -52.75 27.03 7.23
C LYS A 268 -53.92 27.75 7.90
N GLY A 269 -54.05 29.06 7.67
CA GLY A 269 -55.15 29.86 8.21
C GLY A 269 -56.53 29.41 7.71
N HIS A 270 -56.64 29.11 6.40
CA HIS A 270 -57.91 28.69 5.80
C HIS A 270 -58.29 27.23 6.09
N LEU A 271 -57.32 26.32 6.19
CA LEU A 271 -57.57 24.89 6.39
C LEU A 271 -57.77 24.49 7.85
N LYS A 272 -57.50 25.38 8.81
CA LYS A 272 -57.62 25.11 10.26
C LYS A 272 -56.93 23.79 10.66
N GLU A 273 -55.70 23.61 10.18
CA GLU A 273 -54.85 22.41 10.39
C GLU A 273 -55.41 21.08 9.87
N ARG A 274 -56.42 21.08 8.99
CA ARG A 274 -56.93 19.86 8.38
C ARG A 274 -55.96 19.31 7.32
N LYS A 275 -55.84 17.98 7.25
CA LYS A 275 -55.02 17.29 6.24
C LYS A 275 -55.64 17.41 4.85
N ILE A 276 -54.82 17.78 3.87
CA ILE A 276 -55.21 17.80 2.45
C ILE A 276 -55.06 16.38 1.88
N PHE A 277 -56.09 15.94 1.16
CA PHE A 277 -56.05 14.72 0.36
C PHE A 277 -56.26 15.10 -1.10
N VAL A 278 -55.29 14.79 -1.95
CA VAL A 278 -55.41 14.95 -3.41
C VAL A 278 -55.56 13.57 -4.01
N VAL A 279 -56.62 13.35 -4.78
CA VAL A 279 -56.85 12.10 -5.51
C VAL A 279 -56.83 12.41 -7.00
N SER A 280 -55.88 11.83 -7.73
CA SER A 280 -55.70 12.11 -9.15
C SER A 280 -55.32 10.86 -9.92
N ASN A 281 -55.62 10.83 -11.21
CA ASN A 281 -55.18 9.72 -12.07
C ASN A 281 -53.65 9.73 -12.30
N ARG A 282 -53.04 10.92 -12.38
CA ARG A 282 -51.59 11.10 -12.59
C ARG A 282 -50.86 11.33 -11.27
N GLU A 283 -49.74 10.67 -11.09
CA GLU A 283 -48.84 10.86 -9.95
C GLU A 283 -47.82 11.99 -10.19
N PRO A 284 -47.36 12.68 -9.12
CA PRO A 284 -46.44 13.82 -9.23
C PRO A 284 -44.99 13.40 -9.52
N TYR A 285 -44.58 12.17 -9.14
CA TYR A 285 -43.24 11.63 -9.40
C TYR A 285 -43.38 10.19 -9.88
N VAL A 286 -42.83 9.89 -11.06
CA VAL A 286 -42.85 8.56 -11.68
C VAL A 286 -41.44 7.98 -11.63
N HIS A 287 -41.29 6.76 -11.11
CA HIS A 287 -40.01 6.06 -11.05
C HIS A 287 -39.89 5.08 -12.20
N SER A 288 -38.80 5.20 -12.95
CA SER A 288 -38.45 4.33 -14.06
C SER A 288 -37.09 3.68 -13.82
N LYS A 289 -36.98 2.39 -14.11
CA LYS A 289 -35.70 1.68 -14.11
C LYS A 289 -35.04 1.83 -15.48
N ILE A 290 -33.89 2.51 -15.53
CA ILE A 290 -33.07 2.64 -16.73
C ILE A 290 -31.75 1.92 -16.45
N LYS A 291 -31.46 0.86 -17.21
CA LYS A 291 -30.36 -0.08 -16.94
C LYS A 291 -30.49 -0.72 -15.54
N ASN A 292 -29.61 -0.35 -14.60
CA ASN A 292 -29.59 -0.89 -13.25
C ASN A 292 -29.76 0.18 -12.16
N GLU A 293 -30.16 1.40 -12.53
CA GLU A 293 -30.44 2.49 -11.60
C GLU A 293 -31.93 2.88 -11.71
N ILE A 294 -32.52 3.22 -10.56
CA ILE A 294 -33.88 3.75 -10.50
C ILE A 294 -33.78 5.28 -10.57
N GLN A 295 -34.40 5.86 -11.59
CA GLN A 295 -34.50 7.31 -11.76
C GLN A 295 -35.95 7.74 -11.59
N TYR A 296 -36.18 9.00 -11.24
CA TYR A 296 -37.52 9.56 -11.15
C TYR A 296 -37.67 10.76 -12.08
N ALA A 297 -38.89 10.98 -12.57
CA ALA A 297 -39.25 12.13 -13.40
C ALA A 297 -40.57 12.75 -12.92
N VAL A 298 -40.71 14.06 -13.10
CA VAL A 298 -41.97 14.79 -12.88
C VAL A 298 -42.71 14.84 -14.22
N PRO A 299 -43.92 14.26 -14.34
CA PRO A 299 -44.67 14.29 -15.59
C PRO A 299 -45.08 15.70 -16.00
N ALA A 300 -45.04 16.00 -17.31
CA ALA A 300 -45.59 17.22 -17.86
C ALA A 300 -47.13 17.20 -17.78
N SER A 301 -47.69 17.70 -16.67
CA SER A 301 -49.13 17.79 -16.45
C SER A 301 -49.47 19.09 -15.74
N GLY A 302 -50.39 19.88 -16.32
CA GLY A 302 -50.82 21.15 -15.72
C GLY A 302 -51.42 20.99 -14.31
N MET A 303 -52.03 19.83 -14.01
CA MET A 303 -52.53 19.52 -12.67
C MET A 303 -51.39 19.32 -11.66
N ILE A 304 -50.32 18.63 -12.05
CA ILE A 304 -49.13 18.44 -11.19
C ILE A 304 -48.48 19.80 -10.96
N THR A 305 -48.30 20.60 -12.02
CA THR A 305 -47.74 21.96 -11.92
C THR A 305 -48.55 22.86 -10.98
N ALA A 306 -49.88 22.73 -10.95
CA ALA A 306 -50.74 23.54 -10.09
C ALA A 306 -50.77 23.06 -8.62
N LEU A 307 -50.81 21.74 -8.39
CA LEU A 307 -51.08 21.17 -7.06
C LEU A 307 -49.83 20.71 -6.30
N ASP A 308 -48.73 20.34 -6.99
CA ASP A 308 -47.48 19.94 -6.33
C ASP A 308 -46.92 21.06 -5.43
N PRO A 309 -46.88 22.35 -5.83
CA PRO A 309 -46.43 23.42 -4.95
C PRO A 309 -47.30 23.57 -3.68
N ILE A 310 -48.62 23.43 -3.80
CA ILE A 310 -49.56 23.48 -2.66
C ILE A 310 -49.29 22.32 -1.71
N MET A 311 -49.10 21.11 -2.25
CA MET A 311 -48.82 19.91 -1.46
C MET A 311 -47.44 19.94 -0.80
N ARG A 312 -46.42 20.52 -1.45
CA ARG A 312 -45.10 20.78 -0.84
C ARG A 312 -45.19 21.79 0.30
N ALA A 313 -46.00 22.83 0.15
CA ALA A 313 -46.18 23.87 1.16
C ALA A 313 -46.98 23.37 2.37
N CYS A 314 -48.09 22.68 2.14
CA CYS A 314 -49.07 22.32 3.16
C CYS A 314 -48.93 20.89 3.71
N GLY A 315 -48.19 20.02 3.02
CA GLY A 315 -48.18 18.60 3.31
C GLY A 315 -49.49 17.91 2.89
N GLY A 316 -49.68 16.67 3.35
CA GLY A 316 -50.90 15.90 3.09
C GLY A 316 -50.63 14.56 2.41
N LEU A 317 -51.71 13.96 1.89
CA LEU A 317 -51.65 12.69 1.18
C LEU A 317 -52.11 12.87 -0.27
N TRP A 318 -51.20 12.60 -1.20
CA TRP A 318 -51.51 12.45 -2.61
C TRP A 318 -51.80 10.98 -2.92
N ILE A 319 -52.91 10.68 -3.58
CA ILE A 319 -53.31 9.34 -3.98
C ILE A 319 -53.37 9.32 -5.51
N ALA A 320 -52.56 8.48 -6.14
CA ALA A 320 -52.55 8.37 -7.60
C ALA A 320 -52.23 6.96 -8.08
N HIS A 321 -52.50 6.70 -9.36
CA HIS A 321 -52.08 5.46 -10.00
C HIS A 321 -50.56 5.44 -10.23
N GLY A 322 -49.89 4.36 -9.81
CA GLY A 322 -48.46 4.15 -10.04
C GLY A 322 -48.21 3.62 -11.45
N SER A 323 -47.71 4.49 -12.32
CA SER A 323 -47.58 4.27 -13.77
C SER A 323 -46.18 3.84 -14.20
N GLY A 324 -45.17 4.06 -13.36
CA GLY A 324 -43.77 3.75 -13.61
C GLY A 324 -43.43 2.27 -13.39
N ASN A 325 -42.51 1.74 -14.21
CA ASN A 325 -42.09 0.34 -14.14
C ASN A 325 -41.27 0.01 -12.88
N ALA A 326 -40.75 1.01 -12.17
CA ALA A 326 -40.01 0.86 -10.91
C ALA A 326 -40.81 1.32 -9.69
N ASP A 327 -42.06 1.78 -9.87
CA ASP A 327 -42.83 2.39 -8.79
C ASP A 327 -43.14 1.44 -7.64
N LYS A 328 -43.31 0.15 -7.94
CA LYS A 328 -43.54 -0.90 -6.93
C LYS A 328 -42.30 -1.18 -6.08
N LEU A 329 -41.11 -0.83 -6.56
CA LEU A 329 -39.84 -1.12 -5.89
C LEU A 329 -39.46 -0.08 -4.83
N VAL A 330 -40.06 1.12 -4.90
CA VAL A 330 -39.68 2.28 -4.07
C VAL A 330 -40.71 2.62 -2.99
N VAL A 331 -41.85 1.92 -2.96
CA VAL A 331 -42.91 2.15 -1.97
C VAL A 331 -42.79 1.23 -0.77
N ASP A 332 -43.36 1.64 0.36
CA ASP A 332 -43.49 0.83 1.56
C ASP A 332 -44.58 -0.26 1.42
N LYS A 333 -44.78 -1.04 2.50
CA LYS A 333 -45.81 -2.11 2.58
C LYS A 333 -47.25 -1.60 2.34
N ASN A 334 -47.51 -0.31 2.50
CA ASN A 334 -48.82 0.32 2.31
C ASN A 334 -48.92 1.07 0.96
N ALA A 335 -47.99 0.82 0.04
CA ALA A 335 -47.84 1.51 -1.23
C ALA A 335 -47.63 3.03 -1.09
N LYS A 336 -46.95 3.47 -0.02
CA LYS A 336 -46.65 4.88 0.25
C LYS A 336 -45.16 5.19 0.09
N LEU A 337 -44.88 6.43 -0.28
CA LEU A 337 -43.53 7.00 -0.39
C LEU A 337 -43.59 8.49 0.01
N MET A 338 -42.55 9.01 0.62
CA MET A 338 -42.43 10.46 0.81
C MET A 338 -41.84 11.14 -0.43
N VAL A 339 -42.41 12.27 -0.81
CA VAL A 339 -42.02 13.01 -2.01
C VAL A 339 -41.92 14.52 -1.74
N PRO A 340 -41.13 15.28 -2.52
CA PRO A 340 -40.15 14.82 -3.51
C PRO A 340 -39.02 13.94 -2.92
N PRO A 341 -38.39 13.04 -3.70
CA PRO A 341 -37.33 12.15 -3.21
C PRO A 341 -36.13 12.87 -2.57
N ASP A 342 -35.77 14.06 -3.08
CA ASP A 342 -34.62 14.84 -2.61
C ASP A 342 -34.92 15.73 -1.40
N GLU A 343 -36.19 16.09 -1.21
CA GLU A 343 -36.68 16.89 -0.10
C GLU A 343 -38.10 16.44 0.31
N PRO A 344 -38.22 15.38 1.13
CA PRO A 344 -39.50 14.83 1.55
C PRO A 344 -40.43 15.86 2.22
N LYS A 345 -41.56 16.23 1.59
CA LYS A 345 -42.54 17.21 2.10
C LYS A 345 -43.93 16.63 2.35
N TYR A 346 -44.39 15.69 1.54
CA TYR A 346 -45.72 15.09 1.65
C TYR A 346 -45.71 13.61 1.26
N THR A 347 -46.81 12.90 1.48
CA THR A 347 -46.90 11.46 1.20
C THR A 347 -47.60 11.21 -0.13
N LEU A 348 -47.01 10.40 -1.01
CA LEU A 348 -47.64 9.83 -2.18
C LEU A 348 -48.03 8.38 -1.88
N LYS A 349 -49.32 8.06 -2.00
CA LYS A 349 -49.86 6.70 -1.98
C LYS A 349 -50.18 6.29 -3.42
N ARG A 350 -49.56 5.20 -3.87
CA ARG A 350 -49.81 4.62 -5.18
C ARG A 350 -50.92 3.57 -5.10
N ILE A 351 -51.80 3.61 -6.08
CA ILE A 351 -52.81 2.59 -6.32
C ILE A 351 -52.38 1.83 -7.57
N TRP A 352 -52.51 0.51 -7.53
CA TRP A 352 -52.25 -0.36 -8.68
C TRP A 352 -53.60 -0.68 -9.31
N LEU A 353 -53.80 -0.23 -10.54
CA LEU A 353 -54.97 -0.63 -11.30
C LEU A 353 -54.65 -2.01 -11.88
N ALA A 354 -55.47 -3.01 -11.54
CA ALA A 354 -55.44 -4.29 -12.22
C ALA A 354 -56.10 -4.07 -13.59
N GLY A 355 -55.29 -4.18 -14.65
CA GLY A 355 -55.77 -4.31 -16.03
C GLY A 355 -55.81 -5.76 -16.42
#